data_AF-A0A4Y2BHP8-F1
#
_entry.id   AF-A0A4Y2BHP8-F1
#
_cell.length_a   1.000
_cell.length_b   1.000
_cell.length_c   1.000
_cell.angle_alpha   90.00
_cell.angle_beta   90.00
_cell.angle_gamma   90.00
#
_symmetry.space_group_name_H-M   'P 1'
#
loop_
_entity.id
_entity.type
_entity.pdbx_description
1 polymer ?
#
loop_
_entity_poly.entity_id
_entity_poly.type
_entity_poly.pdbx_seq_one_letter_code
_entity_poly.pdbx_strand_id
1 'polypeptide(L)'
;MEGLKTKRKGLRTSFTVCANALKEELPKEALDWKTISVCEHWLQDKSDRLAACQEEISNKMLQLEDPDEAYMEDSKAAEGYRDRYFAVVAESDNKYGDVVLQKDSTETRKLKLPKIELKKFSCDAKEFLSFCSMFEKIHLDAGLPAEDKFQNLLEVMLPGSK
;
A
#
# COMPACT_ATOMS: atom_id res chain seq x y z
N MET A 1 22.44 -10.21 31.81
CA MET A 1 21.04 -10.41 31.40
C MET A 1 20.13 -9.28 31.89
N GLU A 2 20.17 -8.90 33.18
CA GLU A 2 19.29 -7.87 33.76
C GLU A 2 19.29 -6.51 33.05
N GLY A 3 20.47 -5.96 32.70
CA GLY A 3 20.54 -4.69 31.97
C GLY A 3 19.84 -4.72 30.61
N LEU A 4 19.94 -5.84 29.87
CA LEU A 4 19.26 -6.03 28.59
C LEU A 4 17.75 -6.19 28.76
N LYS A 5 17.31 -6.91 29.80
CA LYS A 5 15.87 -7.02 30.13
C LYS A 5 15.26 -5.65 30.46
N THR A 6 15.99 -4.80 31.18
CA THR A 6 15.58 -3.41 31.45
C THR A 6 15.53 -2.57 30.18
N LYS A 7 16.55 -2.66 29.31
CA LYS A 7 16.57 -1.99 27.99
C LYS A 7 15.36 -2.42 27.15
N ARG A 8 15.10 -3.73 27.05
CA ARG A 8 13.95 -4.30 26.34
C ARG A 8 12.62 -3.78 26.89
N LYS A 9 12.47 -3.70 28.22
CA LYS A 9 11.27 -3.14 28.85
C LYS A 9 11.01 -1.71 28.37
N GLY A 10 12.03 -0.85 28.39
CA GLY A 10 11.93 0.52 27.89
C GLY A 10 11.55 0.60 26.41
N LEU A 11 12.16 -0.25 25.58
CA LEU A 11 11.84 -0.33 24.15
C LEU A 11 10.39 -0.80 23.91
N ARG A 12 9.91 -1.82 24.62
CA ARG A 12 8.52 -2.30 24.56
C ARG A 12 7.52 -1.20 24.92
N THR A 13 7.81 -0.42 25.98
CA THR A 13 6.98 0.73 26.36
C THR A 13 6.95 1.78 25.26
N SER A 14 8.12 2.19 24.74
CA SER A 14 8.20 3.19 23.68
C SER A 14 7.50 2.73 22.39
N PHE A 15 7.66 1.46 22.01
CA PHE A 15 6.96 0.86 20.87
C PHE A 15 5.44 0.92 21.08
N THR A 16 4.96 0.50 22.25
CA THR A 16 3.53 0.47 22.58
C THR A 16 2.90 1.84 22.52
N VAL A 17 3.59 2.87 23.03
CA VAL A 17 3.13 4.27 22.97
C VAL A 17 3.02 4.73 21.51
N CYS A 18 4.04 4.47 20.69
CA CYS A 18 4.03 4.86 19.28
C CYS A 18 2.94 4.14 18.47
N ALA A 19 2.77 2.83 18.70
CA ALA A 19 1.75 2.03 18.05
C ALA A 19 0.33 2.50 18.41
N ASN A 20 0.11 2.86 19.68
CA ASN A 20 -1.18 3.39 20.12
C ASN A 20 -1.46 4.77 19.52
N ALA A 21 -0.47 5.66 19.49
CA ALA A 21 -0.62 6.96 18.86
C ALA A 21 -1.05 6.81 17.39
N LEU A 22 -0.41 5.91 16.63
CA LEU A 22 -0.82 5.64 15.25
C LEU A 22 -2.26 5.12 15.16
N LYS A 23 -2.65 4.15 16.02
CA LYS A 23 -4.03 3.64 16.07
C LYS A 23 -5.07 4.69 16.46
N GLU A 24 -4.69 5.69 17.25
CA GLU A 24 -5.57 6.82 17.61
C GLU A 24 -5.72 7.85 16.48
N GLU A 25 -4.72 8.01 15.62
CA GLU A 25 -4.79 8.87 14.44
C GLU A 25 -5.64 8.27 13.31
N LEU A 26 -5.56 6.95 13.08
CA LEU A 26 -6.24 6.26 11.97
C LEU A 26 -7.77 6.47 11.84
N PRO A 27 -8.57 6.51 12.93
CA PRO A 27 -10.02 6.69 12.81
C PRO A 27 -10.46 8.14 12.61
N LYS A 28 -9.56 9.13 12.72
CA LYS A 28 -9.93 10.55 12.65
C LYS A 28 -10.44 10.93 11.26
N GLU A 29 -11.49 11.75 11.20
CA GLU A 29 -12.09 12.24 9.94
C GLU A 29 -11.13 13.13 9.15
N ALA A 30 -10.38 14.00 9.85
CA ALA A 30 -9.35 14.85 9.26
C ALA A 30 -7.98 14.17 9.38
N LEU A 31 -7.73 13.19 8.53
CA LEU A 31 -6.51 12.40 8.53
C LEU A 31 -5.30 13.22 8.05
N ASP A 32 -4.32 13.46 8.92
CA ASP A 32 -3.03 14.05 8.51
C ASP A 32 -2.04 12.95 8.10
N TRP A 33 -1.97 12.71 6.79
CA TRP A 33 -1.08 11.70 6.21
C TRP A 33 0.39 11.92 6.55
N LYS A 34 0.82 13.18 6.71
CA LYS A 34 2.22 13.46 7.07
C LYS A 34 2.51 12.98 8.49
N THR A 35 1.57 13.20 9.41
CA THR A 35 1.67 12.70 10.79
C THR A 35 1.67 11.18 10.84
N ILE A 36 0.78 10.53 10.08
CA ILE A 36 0.73 9.05 9.97
C ILE A 36 2.07 8.50 9.47
N SER A 37 2.58 9.02 8.36
CA SER A 37 3.84 8.55 7.77
C SER A 37 5.02 8.72 8.73
N VAL A 38 5.09 9.84 9.46
CA VAL A 38 6.14 10.04 10.48
C VAL A 38 6.00 9.03 11.62
N CYS A 39 4.78 8.79 12.11
CA CYS A 39 4.49 7.81 13.15
C CYS A 39 4.85 6.38 12.72
N GLU A 40 4.61 6.00 11.47
CA GLU A 40 5.01 4.71 10.91
C GLU A 40 6.54 4.54 10.91
N HIS A 41 7.29 5.54 10.44
CA HIS A 41 8.75 5.50 10.44
C HIS A 41 9.32 5.38 11.86
N TRP A 42 8.72 6.11 12.82
CA TRP A 42 9.10 5.96 14.23
C TRP A 42 8.77 4.59 14.78
N LEU A 43 7.60 4.04 14.43
CA LEU A 43 7.19 2.70 14.85
C LEU A 43 8.15 1.63 14.31
N GLN A 44 8.57 1.74 13.05
CA GLN A 44 9.59 0.88 12.43
C GLN A 44 10.93 0.99 13.19
N ASP A 45 11.46 2.20 13.45
CA ASP A 45 12.68 2.39 14.25
C ASP A 45 12.59 1.70 15.63
N LYS A 46 11.45 1.86 16.33
CA LYS A 46 11.27 1.20 17.64
C LYS A 46 11.19 -0.31 17.51
N SER A 47 10.55 -0.83 16.47
CA SER A 47 10.46 -2.26 16.18
C SER A 47 11.85 -2.86 15.93
N ASP A 48 12.67 -2.22 15.09
CA ASP A 48 14.03 -2.68 14.76
C ASP A 48 14.93 -2.69 16.00
N ARG A 49 14.88 -1.62 16.79
CA ARG A 49 15.65 -1.54 18.05
C ARG A 49 15.21 -2.59 19.05
N LEU A 50 13.91 -2.89 19.12
CA LEU A 50 13.37 -3.93 19.98
C LEU A 50 13.81 -5.32 19.49
N ALA A 51 13.79 -5.57 18.18
CA ALA A 51 14.24 -6.81 17.57
C ALA A 51 15.74 -7.06 17.83
N ALA A 52 16.59 -6.06 17.62
CA ALA A 52 18.02 -6.16 17.92
C ALA A 52 18.27 -6.46 19.42
N CYS A 53 17.57 -5.76 20.32
CA CYS A 53 17.68 -6.02 21.75
C CYS A 53 17.17 -7.42 22.14
N GLN A 54 16.15 -7.92 21.45
CA GLN A 54 15.60 -9.25 21.65
C GLN A 54 16.60 -10.32 21.21
N GLU A 55 17.24 -10.15 20.06
CA GLU A 55 18.29 -11.05 19.55
C GLU A 55 19.48 -11.15 20.51
N GLU A 56 19.94 -10.01 21.06
CA GLU A 56 20.99 -9.99 22.09
C GLU A 56 20.60 -10.81 23.34
N ILE A 57 19.33 -10.79 23.74
CA ILE A 57 18.81 -11.55 24.89
C ILE A 57 18.73 -13.03 24.54
N SER A 58 18.15 -13.37 23.38
CA SER A 58 18.05 -14.72 22.85
C SER A 58 19.42 -15.41 22.77
N ASN A 59 20.43 -14.73 22.22
CA ASN A 59 21.80 -15.24 22.14
C ASN A 59 22.43 -15.52 23.52
N LYS A 60 22.10 -14.71 24.55
CA LYS A 60 22.55 -14.96 25.92
C LYS A 60 21.77 -16.07 26.62
N MET A 61 20.49 -16.24 26.31
CA MET A 61 19.68 -17.33 26.85
C MET A 61 20.18 -18.68 26.36
N LEU A 62 20.54 -18.79 25.07
CA LEU A 62 21.09 -20.01 24.48
C LEU A 62 22.45 -20.46 25.07
N GLN A 63 23.11 -19.61 25.85
CA GLN A 63 24.35 -19.93 26.55
C GLN A 63 24.12 -20.50 27.96
N LEU A 64 22.87 -20.60 28.41
CA LEU A 64 22.51 -21.21 29.68
C LEU A 64 22.54 -22.74 29.59
N GLU A 65 22.70 -23.40 30.73
CA GLU A 65 22.83 -24.87 30.82
C GLU A 65 21.54 -25.60 30.41
N ASP A 66 20.38 -24.97 30.62
CA ASP A 66 19.06 -25.47 30.23
C ASP A 66 18.21 -24.32 29.66
N PRO A 67 18.38 -23.98 28.37
CA PRO A 67 17.78 -22.79 27.79
C PRO A 67 16.36 -23.01 27.27
N ASP A 68 15.95 -24.26 27.01
CA ASP A 68 14.84 -24.59 26.11
C ASP A 68 13.52 -23.92 26.51
N GLU A 69 13.02 -24.14 27.72
CA GLU A 69 11.71 -23.64 28.14
C GLU A 69 11.69 -22.10 28.26
N ALA A 70 12.69 -21.53 28.92
CA ALA A 70 12.80 -20.08 29.11
C ALA A 70 13.00 -19.32 27.78
N TYR A 71 13.77 -19.89 26.85
CA TYR A 71 13.97 -19.33 25.53
C TYR A 71 12.69 -19.38 24.70
N MET A 72 11.97 -20.51 24.69
CA MET A 72 10.73 -20.65 23.94
C MET A 72 9.65 -19.66 24.42
N GLU A 73 9.48 -19.52 25.74
CA GLU A 73 8.53 -18.56 26.31
C GLU A 73 8.89 -17.13 25.90
N ASP A 74 10.17 -16.75 26.04
CA ASP A 74 10.63 -15.41 25.71
C ASP A 74 10.51 -15.09 24.21
N SER A 75 10.82 -16.06 23.34
CA SER A 75 10.68 -15.96 21.90
C SER A 75 9.21 -15.79 21.50
N LYS A 76 8.29 -16.57 22.09
CA LYS A 76 6.85 -16.44 21.84
C LYS A 76 6.34 -15.06 22.26
N ALA A 77 6.78 -14.55 23.40
CA ALA A 77 6.43 -13.22 23.86
C ALA A 77 6.98 -12.12 22.93
N ALA A 78 8.13 -12.34 22.29
CA ALA A 78 8.70 -11.41 21.32
C ALA A 78 7.90 -11.36 20.01
N GLU A 79 7.42 -12.50 19.51
CA GLU A 79 6.59 -12.54 18.29
C GLU A 79 5.32 -11.71 18.41
N GLY A 80 4.70 -11.67 19.60
CA GLY A 80 3.51 -10.82 19.81
C GLY A 80 3.75 -9.32 19.54
N TYR A 81 4.99 -8.82 19.66
CA TYR A 81 5.33 -7.44 19.27
C TYR A 81 5.54 -7.29 17.76
N ARG A 82 6.06 -8.32 17.07
CA ARG A 82 6.15 -8.34 15.61
C ARG A 82 4.77 -8.41 14.97
N ASP A 83 3.91 -9.30 15.45
CA ASP A 83 2.52 -9.42 15.00
C ASP A 83 1.80 -8.08 15.14
N ARG A 84 1.97 -7.44 16.30
CA ARG A 84 1.39 -6.11 16.55
C ARG A 84 1.93 -5.05 15.61
N TYR A 85 3.23 -5.07 15.29
CA TYR A 85 3.83 -4.15 14.33
C TYR A 85 3.16 -4.27 12.96
N PHE A 86 3.14 -5.48 12.40
CA PHE A 86 2.53 -5.74 11.09
C PHE A 86 1.02 -5.43 11.07
N ALA A 87 0.30 -5.73 12.15
CA ALA A 87 -1.12 -5.40 12.24
C ALA A 87 -1.36 -3.88 12.15
N VAL A 88 -0.57 -3.07 12.86
CA VAL A 88 -0.73 -1.61 12.83
C VAL A 88 -0.40 -1.05 11.44
N VAL A 89 0.66 -1.53 10.80
CA VAL A 89 1.06 -1.09 9.45
C VAL A 89 0.03 -1.50 8.40
N ALA A 90 -0.50 -2.72 8.48
CA ALA A 90 -1.57 -3.16 7.58
C ALA A 90 -2.84 -2.31 7.75
N GLU A 91 -3.19 -1.94 8.99
CA GLU A 91 -4.32 -1.04 9.26
C GLU A 91 -4.09 0.35 8.63
N SER A 92 -2.87 0.89 8.65
CA SER A 92 -2.56 2.19 8.05
C SER A 92 -2.53 2.16 6.52
N ASP A 93 -1.95 1.12 5.92
CA ASP A 93 -1.95 0.90 4.47
C ASP A 93 -3.39 0.76 3.91
N ASN A 94 -4.24 -0.01 4.60
CA ASN A 94 -5.64 -0.15 4.20
C ASN A 94 -6.39 1.18 4.25
N LYS A 95 -6.12 2.00 5.27
CA LYS A 95 -6.74 3.33 5.40
C LYS A 95 -6.33 4.25 4.26
N TYR A 96 -5.08 4.17 3.81
CA TYR A 96 -4.61 4.90 2.63
C TYR A 96 -5.38 4.47 1.37
N GLY A 97 -5.51 3.16 1.17
CA GLY A 97 -6.29 2.59 0.06
C GLY A 97 -7.73 3.11 0.03
N ASP A 98 -8.43 3.10 1.16
CA ASP A 98 -9.80 3.60 1.27
C ASP A 98 -9.91 5.09 0.90
N VAL A 99 -8.98 5.94 1.34
CA VAL A 99 -8.99 7.38 1.04
C VAL A 99 -8.72 7.64 -0.44
N VAL A 100 -7.80 6.88 -1.06
CA VAL A 100 -7.52 6.99 -2.50
C VAL A 100 -8.75 6.57 -3.31
N LEU A 101 -9.37 5.43 -2.97
CA LEU A 101 -10.58 4.95 -3.64
C LEU A 101 -11.80 5.88 -3.42
N GLN A 102 -11.93 6.49 -2.24
CA GLN A 102 -12.96 7.51 -2.00
C GLN A 102 -12.73 8.78 -2.80
N LYS A 103 -11.47 9.23 -2.95
CA LYS A 103 -11.16 10.37 -3.82
C LYS A 103 -11.45 10.05 -5.28
N ASP A 104 -11.12 8.86 -5.78
CA ASP A 104 -11.39 8.49 -7.18
C ASP A 104 -12.88 8.26 -7.46
N SER A 105 -13.67 7.82 -6.48
CA SER A 105 -15.13 7.66 -6.64
C SER A 105 -15.91 8.97 -6.50
N THR A 106 -15.45 9.91 -5.66
CA THR A 106 -16.04 11.25 -5.54
C THR A 106 -15.53 12.21 -6.61
N GLU A 107 -14.28 12.04 -7.05
CA GLU A 107 -13.79 12.48 -8.34
C GLU A 107 -14.12 11.43 -9.41
N THR A 108 -15.39 11.06 -9.53
CA THR A 108 -15.97 11.12 -10.86
C THR A 108 -15.91 12.58 -11.30
N ARG A 109 -14.69 13.04 -11.64
CA ARG A 109 -14.55 13.94 -12.75
C ARG A 109 -15.37 13.25 -13.80
N LYS A 110 -16.56 13.80 -14.04
CA LYS A 110 -16.98 14.07 -15.40
C LYS A 110 -15.82 14.86 -15.96
N LEU A 111 -14.72 14.16 -16.30
CA LEU A 111 -13.95 14.45 -17.46
C LEU A 111 -15.04 14.46 -18.50
N LYS A 112 -15.62 15.65 -18.70
CA LYS A 112 -16.08 16.05 -20.00
C LYS A 112 -14.78 16.03 -20.80
N LEU A 113 -14.32 14.81 -21.11
CA LEU A 113 -13.57 14.55 -22.30
C LEU A 113 -14.33 15.39 -23.31
N PRO A 114 -13.68 16.37 -23.96
CA PRO A 114 -14.25 16.92 -25.17
C PRO A 114 -14.73 15.69 -25.92
N LYS A 115 -16.03 15.60 -26.22
CA LYS A 115 -16.52 14.54 -27.10
C LYS A 115 -15.79 14.82 -28.39
N ILE A 116 -14.61 14.23 -28.55
CA ILE A 116 -13.96 14.11 -29.82
C ILE A 116 -14.95 13.24 -30.54
N GLU A 117 -15.78 13.86 -31.37
CA GLU A 117 -16.58 13.14 -32.35
C GLU A 117 -15.55 12.51 -33.28
N LEU A 118 -15.02 11.36 -32.86
CA LEU A 118 -14.20 10.54 -33.72
C LEU A 118 -15.07 10.22 -34.92
N LYS A 119 -14.56 10.55 -36.10
CA LYS A 119 -15.26 10.33 -37.36
C LYS A 119 -15.59 8.83 -37.43
N LYS A 120 -16.86 8.48 -37.31
CA LYS A 120 -17.31 7.09 -37.33
C LYS A 120 -16.92 6.45 -38.66
N PHE A 121 -16.25 5.32 -38.59
CA PHE A 121 -15.77 4.61 -39.77
C PHE A 121 -16.88 3.73 -40.34
N SER A 122 -17.15 3.87 -41.64
CA SER A 122 -18.21 3.14 -42.36
C SER A 122 -17.72 1.93 -43.14
N CYS A 123 -16.48 1.48 -42.91
CA CYS A 123 -15.81 0.45 -43.71
C CYS A 123 -15.65 0.79 -45.21
N ASP A 124 -15.65 2.08 -45.59
CA ASP A 124 -15.25 2.48 -46.94
C ASP A 124 -13.74 2.23 -47.14
N ALA A 125 -13.40 1.46 -48.17
CA ALA A 125 -12.03 1.16 -48.56
C ALA A 125 -11.18 2.42 -48.79
N LYS A 126 -11.81 3.54 -49.17
CA LYS A 126 -11.13 4.83 -49.36
C LYS A 126 -10.68 5.49 -48.05
N GLU A 127 -11.34 5.18 -46.95
CA GLU A 127 -11.07 5.78 -45.64
C GLU A 127 -10.23 4.86 -44.74
N PHE A 128 -9.99 3.61 -45.15
CA PHE A 128 -9.29 2.60 -44.36
C PHE A 128 -7.86 3.00 -43.98
N LEU A 129 -7.10 3.61 -44.90
CA LEU A 129 -5.74 4.08 -44.61
C LEU A 129 -5.73 5.23 -43.59
N SER A 130 -6.68 6.17 -43.72
CA SER A 130 -6.85 7.26 -42.74
C SER A 130 -7.24 6.70 -41.37
N PHE A 131 -8.10 5.69 -41.33
CA PHE A 131 -8.48 4.98 -40.11
C PHE A 131 -7.28 4.30 -39.44
N CYS A 132 -6.47 3.53 -40.20
CA CYS A 132 -5.27 2.89 -39.67
C CYS A 132 -4.28 3.89 -39.07
N SER A 133 -4.04 5.02 -39.75
CA SER A 133 -3.11 6.05 -39.27
C SER A 133 -3.59 6.75 -37.99
N MET A 134 -4.91 6.80 -37.77
CA MET A 134 -5.50 7.37 -36.56
C MET A 134 -5.42 6.38 -35.39
N PHE A 135 -5.70 5.09 -35.65
CA PHE A 135 -5.61 4.05 -34.64
C PHE A 135 -4.17 3.72 -34.23
N GLU A 136 -3.21 3.83 -35.15
CA GLU A 136 -1.78 3.64 -34.87
C GLU A 136 -1.30 4.56 -33.74
N LYS A 137 -1.75 5.82 -33.73
CA LYS A 137 -1.42 6.78 -32.67
C LYS A 137 -1.98 6.36 -31.31
N ILE A 138 -3.17 5.76 -31.28
CA ILE A 138 -3.82 5.25 -30.06
C ILE A 138 -3.12 3.97 -29.59
N HIS A 139 -2.74 3.09 -30.52
CA HIS A 139 -2.07 1.83 -30.22
C HIS A 139 -0.68 2.05 -29.62
N LEU A 140 0.09 3.00 -30.18
CA LEU A 140 1.45 3.34 -29.76
C LEU A 140 1.53 4.21 -28.49
N ASP A 141 0.39 4.68 -27.97
CA ASP A 141 0.37 5.45 -26.72
C ASP A 141 0.66 4.54 -25.52
N ALA A 142 1.81 4.73 -24.87
CA ALA A 142 2.23 3.94 -23.71
C ALA A 142 1.48 4.33 -22.41
N GLY A 143 0.78 5.47 -22.39
CA GLY A 143 0.02 5.96 -21.24
C GLY A 143 -1.42 5.44 -21.19
N LEU A 144 -1.90 4.77 -22.25
CA LEU A 144 -3.23 4.18 -22.31
C LEU A 144 -3.21 2.68 -21.99
N PRO A 145 -4.00 2.21 -21.00
CA PRO A 145 -4.23 0.78 -20.77
C PRO A 145 -4.81 0.08 -22.00
N ALA A 146 -4.59 -1.24 -22.10
CA ALA A 146 -5.06 -2.02 -23.24
C ALA A 146 -6.60 -2.00 -23.36
N GLU A 147 -7.31 -2.12 -22.24
CA GLU A 147 -8.77 -2.06 -22.16
C GLU A 147 -9.35 -0.76 -22.75
N ASP A 148 -8.75 0.39 -22.44
CA ASP A 148 -9.21 1.69 -22.94
C ASP A 148 -8.96 1.83 -24.45
N LYS A 149 -7.87 1.25 -24.97
CA LYS A 149 -7.60 1.19 -26.42
C LYS A 149 -8.67 0.37 -27.16
N PHE A 150 -9.12 -0.74 -26.57
CA PHE A 150 -10.20 -1.56 -27.13
C PHE A 150 -11.54 -0.83 -27.12
N GLN A 151 -11.87 -0.08 -26.06
CA GLN A 151 -13.11 0.70 -26.00
C GLN A 151 -13.12 1.81 -27.06
N ASN A 152 -11.99 2.52 -27.25
CA ASN A 152 -11.87 3.53 -28.30
C ASN A 152 -12.11 2.93 -29.70
N LEU A 153 -11.64 1.71 -29.95
CA LEU A 153 -11.87 1.01 -31.22
C LEU A 153 -13.35 0.68 -31.43
N LEU A 154 -14.07 0.28 -30.39
CA LEU A 154 -15.50 -0.03 -30.48
C LEU A 154 -16.34 1.24 -30.74
N GLU A 155 -15.96 2.37 -30.14
CA GLU A 155 -16.70 3.63 -30.30
C GLU A 155 -16.60 4.25 -31.71
N VAL A 156 -15.52 3.98 -32.42
CA VAL A 156 -15.31 4.49 -33.79
C VAL A 156 -15.97 3.63 -34.88
N MET A 157 -16.42 2.42 -34.55
CA MET A 157 -17.06 1.50 -35.49
C MET A 157 -18.57 1.74 -35.53
N LEU A 158 -19.17 1.80 -36.72
CA LEU A 158 -20.62 1.91 -36.84
C LEU A 158 -21.32 0.60 -36.41
N PRO A 159 -22.47 0.67 -35.71
CA PRO A 159 -23.30 -0.51 -35.46
C PRO A 159 -23.71 -1.14 -36.80
N GLY A 160 -23.41 -2.42 -37.00
CA GLY A 160 -23.70 -3.13 -38.26
C GLY A 160 -22.60 -3.06 -39.33
N SER A 161 -21.43 -2.53 -39.00
CA SER A 161 -20.20 -2.76 -39.77
C SER A 161 -19.95 -4.27 -39.83
N LYS A 162 -19.88 -4.85 -41.04
CA LYS A 162 -19.56 -6.26 -41.26
C LYS A 162 -18.07 -6.45 -41.48
#